data_AF-A0A424Z3T8-F1
#
_entry.id   AF-A0A424Z3T8-F1
#
_cell.length_a   1.000
_cell.length_b   1.000
_cell.length_c   1.000
_cell.angle_alpha   90.00
_cell.angle_beta   90.00
_cell.angle_gamma   90.00
#
_symmetry.space_group_name_H-M   'P 1'
#
loop_
_entity.id
_entity.type
_entity.pdbx_description
1 polymer ?
#
loop_
_entity_poly.entity_id
_entity_poly.type
_entity_poly.pdbx_seq_one_letter_code
_entity_poly.pdbx_strand_id
1 'polypeptide(L)'
;YSNILAQNARLAGMIDISEKANLFELRKQVASNIGISVEKLTSIMEPVESVYSITDHTRCLTFMLGDGIVPSNVKAGYLARLVLRRTLRMMRDLDIKIPLSELVSMHIKNLPEYPEFEERFDTIADILHHEEDKFAETLDRGKRMIQKSAQHYKKKNEDIPLETLIDMYDTHGIPPEITREVASEEGVSVSLPDYFYSLVASKHSSAEEKVVEEKDIEFVDRLVNLPSTKKLFYDDPHRMEFEAVVLDTFENKIVLDSTLMYPEGGGQPADHGTMTINDHQIDIVDVQQINDIVIHIAGNIENELHVRKGDFVTVHIDEKRRMYHASHHTATHVVIDAARKVLGDHIWQMGAQKSEDRARLDVSHYKRITQNELNEIELVANQIVMKNTKVVAEWMDRIEAEKLYGFKLYQGGVPPGKKIRVLKVGDDVEACAGTHLKSTGNVGPIKILKTERIQDGIERVEYAAGEAAVRSMQELSSLLTQSADALRVRPEHLPPTIERFFSEWKELKKENDKLRSDLASSRVQQLMQDCENVEGVHVIATLIEGADTGELMKIAGELTENDDMV
;
A
#
# COMPACT_ATOMS: atom_id res chain seq x y z
N TYR A 1 3.93 3.38 49.94
CA TYR A 1 3.72 2.84 48.57
C TYR A 1 2.87 1.58 48.56
N SER A 2 3.27 0.47 49.20
CA SER A 2 2.47 -0.78 49.20
C SER A 2 0.99 -0.61 49.60
N ASN A 3 0.70 0.12 50.68
CA ASN A 3 -0.69 0.40 51.09
C ASN A 3 -1.46 1.25 50.06
N ILE A 4 -0.80 2.20 49.39
CA ILE A 4 -1.41 3.05 48.35
C ILE A 4 -1.82 2.18 47.15
N LEU A 5 -0.90 1.35 46.68
CA LEU A 5 -1.14 0.44 45.55
C LEU A 5 -2.25 -0.58 45.87
N ALA A 6 -2.25 -1.15 47.08
CA ALA A 6 -3.27 -2.12 47.49
C ALA A 6 -4.68 -1.50 47.56
N GLN A 7 -4.81 -0.27 48.07
CA GLN A 7 -6.09 0.43 48.14
C GLN A 7 -6.57 0.89 46.76
N ASN A 8 -5.67 1.39 45.92
CA ASN A 8 -5.99 1.75 44.55
C ASN A 8 -6.49 0.53 43.75
N ALA A 9 -5.81 -0.62 43.86
CA ALA A 9 -6.21 -1.85 43.19
C ALA A 9 -7.60 -2.36 43.61
N ARG A 10 -7.97 -2.23 44.89
CA ARG A 10 -9.30 -2.63 45.39
C ARG A 10 -10.42 -1.77 44.82
N LEU A 11 -10.19 -0.47 44.67
CA LEU A 11 -11.20 0.49 44.24
C LEU A 11 -11.28 0.62 42.71
N ALA A 12 -10.17 0.40 42.00
CA ALA A 12 -10.11 0.44 40.54
C ALA A 12 -11.03 -0.60 39.87
N GLY A 13 -11.22 -1.77 40.48
CA GLY A 13 -12.10 -2.82 39.95
C GLY A 13 -13.60 -2.53 40.07
N MET A 14 -14.00 -1.43 40.73
CA MET A 14 -15.41 -1.08 40.96
C MET A 14 -15.96 -0.06 39.95
N ILE A 15 -15.14 0.39 38.98
CA ILE A 15 -15.48 1.54 38.13
C ILE A 15 -15.14 1.25 36.65
N ASP A 16 -16.05 1.62 35.76
CA ASP A 16 -15.85 1.65 34.31
C ASP A 16 -15.35 3.03 33.87
N ILE A 17 -14.20 3.09 33.18
CA ILE A 17 -13.49 4.34 32.82
C ILE A 17 -13.97 4.88 31.46
N SER A 18 -15.20 4.55 31.05
CA SER A 18 -15.77 5.02 29.79
C SER A 18 -16.08 6.52 29.74
N GLU A 19 -16.09 7.24 30.89
CA GLU A 19 -16.38 8.68 30.97
C GLU A 19 -15.41 9.48 31.86
N LYS A 20 -15.12 10.73 31.46
CA LYS A 20 -14.21 11.70 32.12
C LYS A 20 -14.50 11.96 33.60
N ALA A 21 -15.78 11.84 34.00
CA ALA A 21 -16.22 12.07 35.37
C ALA A 21 -15.71 10.99 36.35
N ASN A 22 -15.42 9.77 35.86
CA ASN A 22 -15.18 8.62 36.73
C ASN A 22 -13.75 8.58 37.31
N LEU A 23 -12.73 9.07 36.60
CA LEU A 23 -11.33 8.94 37.02
C LEU A 23 -10.94 9.92 38.14
N PHE A 24 -11.36 11.20 38.02
CA PHE A 24 -11.08 12.20 39.05
C PHE A 24 -11.83 11.90 40.36
N GLU A 25 -13.09 11.44 40.25
CA GLU A 25 -13.86 11.00 41.41
C GLU A 25 -13.25 9.77 42.10
N LEU A 26 -12.75 8.79 41.33
CA LEU A 26 -12.00 7.66 41.86
C LEU A 26 -10.76 8.12 42.64
N ARG A 27 -9.93 8.97 42.01
CA ARG A 27 -8.71 9.49 42.66
C ARG A 27 -9.05 10.24 43.95
N LYS A 28 -10.17 10.96 43.99
CA LYS A 28 -10.67 11.65 45.20
C LYS A 28 -11.08 10.67 46.30
N GLN A 29 -11.81 9.60 45.97
CA GLN A 29 -12.22 8.58 46.94
C GLN A 29 -11.02 7.80 47.50
N VAL A 30 -10.10 7.39 46.62
CA VAL A 30 -8.87 6.67 47.00
C VAL A 30 -7.98 7.56 47.89
N ALA A 31 -7.79 8.83 47.51
CA ALA A 31 -7.01 9.79 48.28
C ALA A 31 -7.59 10.02 49.68
N SER A 32 -8.92 10.14 49.78
CA SER A 32 -9.63 10.28 51.05
C SER A 32 -9.47 9.05 51.96
N ASN A 33 -9.56 7.84 51.40
CA ASN A 33 -9.43 6.58 52.17
C ASN A 33 -8.00 6.35 52.69
N ILE A 34 -6.98 6.86 52.00
CA ILE A 34 -5.57 6.68 52.38
C ILE A 34 -5.02 7.90 53.17
N GLY A 35 -5.80 8.98 53.26
CA GLY A 35 -5.42 10.20 53.99
C GLY A 35 -4.31 11.00 53.29
N ILE A 36 -4.31 11.05 51.95
CA ILE A 36 -3.37 11.84 51.15
C ILE A 36 -4.11 12.81 50.23
N SER A 37 -3.42 13.82 49.69
CA SER A 37 -4.01 14.71 48.69
C SER A 37 -4.14 14.01 47.33
N VAL A 38 -5.07 14.49 46.50
CA VAL A 38 -5.29 13.95 45.15
C VAL A 38 -4.06 14.15 44.28
N GLU A 39 -3.36 15.27 44.42
CA GLU A 39 -2.12 15.60 43.70
C GLU A 39 -0.99 14.65 44.10
N LYS A 40 -0.89 14.30 45.39
CA LYS A 40 0.09 13.35 45.90
C LYS A 40 -0.22 11.92 45.45
N LEU A 41 -1.49 11.52 45.43
CA LEU A 41 -1.88 10.23 44.87
C LEU A 41 -1.54 10.16 43.37
N THR A 42 -1.89 11.22 42.64
CA THR A 42 -1.67 11.35 41.20
C THR A 42 -0.20 11.20 40.83
N SER A 43 0.69 11.95 41.48
CA SER A 43 2.14 11.88 41.21
C SER A 43 2.79 10.53 41.54
N ILE A 44 2.15 9.71 42.39
CA ILE A 44 2.61 8.36 42.71
C ILE A 44 2.06 7.34 41.71
N MET A 45 0.78 7.48 41.33
CA MET A 45 0.08 6.47 40.53
C MET A 45 0.33 6.60 39.03
N GLU A 46 0.46 7.81 38.49
CA GLU A 46 0.62 8.02 37.04
C GLU A 46 1.83 7.28 36.43
N PRO A 47 3.03 7.28 37.06
CA PRO A 47 4.15 6.49 36.54
C PRO A 47 3.87 4.98 36.59
N VAL A 48 3.19 4.50 37.64
CA VAL A 48 2.86 3.07 37.83
C VAL A 48 1.83 2.61 36.80
N GLU A 49 0.77 3.40 36.59
CA GLU A 49 -0.24 3.19 35.54
C GLU A 49 0.42 3.13 34.16
N SER A 50 1.40 4.02 33.91
CA SER A 50 2.15 4.04 32.66
C SER A 50 2.99 2.78 32.46
N VAL A 51 3.69 2.31 33.49
CA VAL A 51 4.45 1.05 33.43
C VAL A 51 3.53 -0.15 33.16
N TYR A 52 2.36 -0.22 33.81
CA TYR A 52 1.41 -1.30 33.54
C TYR A 52 0.90 -1.27 32.09
N SER A 53 0.57 -0.10 31.58
CA SER A 53 0.13 0.06 30.19
C SER A 53 1.24 -0.29 29.19
N ILE A 54 2.50 0.11 29.41
CA ILE A 54 3.62 -0.29 28.56
C ILE A 54 3.78 -1.82 28.57
N THR A 55 3.69 -2.45 29.74
CA THR A 55 3.82 -3.91 29.88
C THR A 55 2.68 -4.65 29.16
N ASP A 56 1.44 -4.17 29.29
CA ASP A 56 0.28 -4.72 28.60
C ASP A 56 0.37 -4.52 27.08
N HIS A 57 0.70 -3.31 26.64
CA HIS A 57 0.79 -2.97 25.23
C HIS A 57 1.92 -3.72 24.52
N THR A 58 3.07 -3.90 25.16
CA THR A 58 4.16 -4.74 24.61
C THR A 58 3.75 -6.20 24.48
N ARG A 59 2.93 -6.72 25.40
CA ARG A 59 2.35 -8.05 25.27
C ARG A 59 1.36 -8.11 24.11
N CYS A 60 0.49 -7.11 23.98
CA CYS A 60 -0.43 -6.98 22.85
C CYS A 60 0.31 -6.96 21.50
N LEU A 61 1.36 -6.14 21.38
CA LEU A 61 2.21 -6.06 20.20
C LEU A 61 2.89 -7.39 19.87
N THR A 62 3.27 -8.16 20.89
CA THR A 62 3.85 -9.50 20.70
C THR A 62 2.90 -10.40 19.93
N PHE A 63 1.62 -10.43 20.30
CA PHE A 63 0.60 -11.20 19.57
C PHE A 63 0.32 -10.62 18.19
N MET A 64 0.13 -9.30 18.09
CA MET A 64 -0.18 -8.67 16.80
C MET A 64 0.91 -8.94 15.76
N LEU A 65 2.17 -8.71 16.11
CA LEU A 65 3.30 -8.91 15.19
C LEU A 65 3.61 -10.40 15.01
N GLY A 66 3.47 -11.21 16.07
CA GLY A 66 3.61 -12.66 16.03
C GLY A 66 2.65 -13.33 15.05
N ASP A 67 1.41 -12.84 14.99
CA ASP A 67 0.39 -13.29 14.03
C ASP A 67 0.59 -12.70 12.61
N GLY A 68 1.63 -11.90 12.40
CA GLY A 68 2.00 -11.34 11.09
C GLY A 68 1.35 -10.00 10.75
N ILE A 69 0.73 -9.30 11.70
CA ILE A 69 0.20 -7.95 11.46
C ILE A 69 1.36 -6.99 11.23
N VAL A 70 1.35 -6.32 10.08
CA VAL A 70 2.34 -5.28 9.75
C VAL A 70 1.78 -3.90 10.12
N PRO A 71 2.50 -3.08 10.91
CA PRO A 71 2.10 -1.70 11.19
C PRO A 71 1.87 -0.87 9.92
N SER A 72 0.73 -0.20 9.84
CA SER A 72 0.28 0.52 8.63
C SER A 72 -0.65 1.69 9.01
N ASN A 73 -1.18 2.40 8.01
CA ASN A 73 -2.23 3.41 8.23
C ASN A 73 -3.65 2.87 7.96
N VAL A 74 -3.85 1.56 7.82
CA VAL A 74 -5.17 0.98 7.55
C VAL A 74 -5.43 -0.33 8.31
N LYS A 75 -6.71 -0.62 8.58
CA LYS A 75 -7.19 -1.91 9.12
C LYS A 75 -6.42 -2.35 10.39
N ALA A 76 -6.11 -3.63 10.52
CA ALA A 76 -5.39 -4.18 11.66
C ALA A 76 -3.98 -3.58 11.85
N GLY A 77 -3.30 -3.21 10.75
CA GLY A 77 -1.98 -2.58 10.82
C GLY A 77 -2.00 -1.19 11.45
N TYR A 78 -3.12 -0.46 11.27
CA TYR A 78 -3.36 0.79 11.98
C TYR A 78 -3.39 0.58 13.50
N LEU A 79 -4.12 -0.44 13.97
CA LEU A 79 -4.19 -0.76 15.40
C LEU A 79 -2.82 -1.16 15.97
N ALA A 80 -2.01 -1.90 15.22
CA ALA A 80 -0.65 -2.25 15.65
C ALA A 80 0.21 -0.99 15.81
N ARG A 81 0.18 -0.10 14.81
CA ARG A 81 0.87 1.19 14.85
C ARG A 81 0.37 2.09 16.00
N LEU A 82 -0.93 2.06 16.28
CA LEU A 82 -1.55 2.81 17.36
C LEU A 82 -0.97 2.42 18.73
N VAL A 83 -1.00 1.12 19.03
CA VAL A 83 -0.46 0.57 20.28
C VAL A 83 1.04 0.82 20.38
N LEU A 84 1.78 0.63 19.29
CA LEU A 84 3.22 0.86 19.22
C LEU A 84 3.59 2.31 19.54
N ARG A 85 3.01 3.29 18.83
CA ARG A 85 3.31 4.71 19.04
C ARG A 85 2.89 5.20 20.42
N ARG A 86 1.76 4.72 20.94
CA ARG A 86 1.34 5.02 22.31
C ARG A 86 2.36 4.49 23.32
N THR A 87 2.87 3.29 23.10
CA THR A 87 3.91 2.68 23.94
C THR A 87 5.21 3.49 23.90
N LEU A 88 5.72 3.83 22.71
CA LEU A 88 6.94 4.62 22.55
C LEU A 88 6.83 5.99 23.22
N ARG A 89 5.67 6.65 23.12
CA ARG A 89 5.42 7.90 23.84
C ARG A 89 5.53 7.70 25.35
N MET A 90 4.84 6.71 25.91
CA MET A 90 4.85 6.44 27.35
C MET A 90 6.24 6.07 27.87
N MET A 91 7.02 5.34 27.08
CA MET A 91 8.42 5.05 27.39
C MET A 91 9.27 6.32 27.42
N ARG A 92 9.07 7.23 26.47
CA ARG A 92 9.73 8.55 26.44
C ARG A 92 9.36 9.40 27.65
N ASP A 93 8.08 9.44 28.03
CA ASP A 93 7.58 10.19 29.19
C ASP A 93 8.25 9.71 30.51
N LEU A 94 8.62 8.43 30.58
CA LEU A 94 9.31 7.81 31.72
C LEU A 94 10.84 7.73 31.59
N ASP A 95 11.44 8.28 30.53
CA ASP A 95 12.85 8.15 30.17
C ASP A 95 13.36 6.69 30.11
N ILE A 96 12.50 5.77 29.66
CA ILE A 96 12.84 4.36 29.42
C ILE A 96 13.57 4.25 28.08
N LYS A 97 14.84 3.83 28.11
CA LYS A 97 15.73 3.72 26.93
C LYS A 97 15.94 2.29 26.43
N ILE A 98 15.14 1.36 26.94
CA ILE A 98 15.18 -0.06 26.54
C ILE A 98 14.50 -0.16 25.17
N PRO A 99 15.09 -0.82 24.15
CA PRO A 99 14.42 -1.05 22.88
C PRO A 99 13.13 -1.85 23.06
N LEU A 100 12.11 -1.54 22.27
CA LEU A 100 10.82 -2.23 22.33
C LEU A 100 10.95 -3.72 22.00
N SER A 101 11.91 -4.08 21.13
CA SER A 101 12.28 -5.46 20.78
C SER A 101 12.74 -6.28 21.99
N GLU A 102 13.39 -5.67 22.97
CA GLU A 102 13.82 -6.36 24.20
C GLU A 102 12.62 -6.69 25.08
N LEU A 103 11.66 -5.77 25.23
CA LEU A 103 10.42 -6.02 25.98
C LEU A 103 9.57 -7.12 25.32
N VAL A 104 9.49 -7.11 23.99
CA VAL A 104 8.81 -8.17 23.23
C VAL A 104 9.53 -9.51 23.38
N SER A 105 10.86 -9.55 23.35
CA SER A 105 11.64 -10.77 23.61
C SER A 105 11.35 -11.35 25.00
N MET A 106 11.19 -10.50 26.01
CA MET A 106 10.82 -10.94 27.37
C MET A 106 9.41 -11.57 27.41
N HIS A 107 8.45 -11.04 26.64
CA HIS A 107 7.12 -11.64 26.53
C HIS A 107 7.15 -12.98 25.81
N ILE A 108 7.87 -13.09 24.69
CA ILE A 108 8.02 -14.34 23.94
C ILE A 108 8.58 -15.46 24.83
N LYS A 109 9.63 -15.16 25.62
CA LYS A 109 10.20 -16.12 26.58
C LYS A 109 9.22 -16.59 27.66
N ASN A 110 8.22 -15.77 27.99
CA ASN A 110 7.17 -16.09 28.96
C ASN A 110 5.94 -16.76 28.32
N LEU A 111 5.96 -16.99 27.00
CA LEU A 111 4.87 -17.56 26.20
C LEU A 111 5.34 -18.80 25.42
N PRO A 112 5.89 -19.85 26.09
CA PRO A 112 6.43 -21.03 25.42
C PRO A 112 5.38 -21.83 24.62
N GLU A 113 4.09 -21.58 24.84
CA GLU A 113 2.99 -22.17 24.08
C GLU A 113 2.85 -21.65 22.64
N TYR A 114 3.55 -20.57 22.28
CA TYR A 114 3.58 -19.96 20.93
C TYR A 114 5.00 -19.98 20.34
N PRO A 115 5.57 -21.15 19.99
CA PRO A 115 6.93 -21.27 19.46
C PRO A 115 7.15 -20.47 18.16
N GLU A 116 6.11 -20.29 17.36
CA GLU A 116 6.14 -19.52 16.12
C GLU A 116 6.52 -18.04 16.32
N PHE A 117 6.30 -17.47 17.51
CA PHE A 117 6.70 -16.10 17.80
C PHE A 117 8.21 -15.97 17.93
N GLU A 118 8.88 -17.00 18.46
CA GLU A 118 10.33 -17.04 18.54
C GLU A 118 10.96 -17.27 17.16
N GLU A 119 10.36 -18.13 16.32
CA GLU A 119 10.77 -18.33 14.93
C GLU A 119 10.70 -17.03 14.09
N ARG A 120 9.76 -16.14 14.42
CA ARG A 120 9.53 -14.86 13.73
C ARG A 120 10.24 -13.68 14.39
N PHE A 121 10.97 -13.88 15.49
CA PHE A 121 11.45 -12.78 16.32
C PHE A 121 12.35 -11.82 15.54
N ASP A 122 13.21 -12.30 14.64
CA ASP A 122 14.08 -11.44 13.84
C ASP A 122 13.27 -10.44 12.99
N THR A 123 12.20 -10.91 12.35
CA THR A 123 11.28 -10.05 11.58
C THR A 123 10.53 -9.08 12.49
N ILE A 124 10.06 -9.54 13.65
CA ILE A 124 9.37 -8.69 14.63
C ILE A 124 10.30 -7.58 15.14
N ALA A 125 11.56 -7.93 15.46
CA ALA A 125 12.56 -6.98 15.92
C ALA A 125 12.87 -5.92 14.84
N ASP A 126 13.02 -6.34 13.58
CA ASP A 126 13.22 -5.42 12.46
C ASP A 126 12.03 -4.45 12.28
N ILE A 127 10.79 -4.95 12.41
CA ILE A 127 9.59 -4.11 12.36
C ILE A 127 9.60 -3.07 13.48
N LEU A 128 9.92 -3.50 14.71
CA LEU A 128 9.93 -2.64 15.89
C LEU A 128 10.99 -1.54 15.75
N HIS A 129 12.22 -1.89 15.37
CA HIS A 129 13.28 -0.90 15.13
C HIS A 129 12.90 0.09 14.00
N HIS A 130 12.29 -0.40 12.92
CA HIS A 130 11.86 0.46 11.83
C HIS A 130 10.79 1.47 12.27
N GLU A 131 9.80 1.04 13.07
CA GLU A 131 8.78 1.94 13.59
C GLU A 131 9.30 2.87 14.69
N GLU A 132 10.30 2.47 15.48
CA GLU A 132 11.02 3.34 16.43
C GLU A 132 11.71 4.51 15.70
N ASP A 133 12.53 4.21 14.69
CA ASP A 133 13.23 5.21 13.89
C ASP A 133 12.23 6.15 13.21
N LYS A 134 11.19 5.59 12.60
CA LYS A 134 10.15 6.34 11.93
C LYS A 134 9.38 7.24 12.88
N PHE A 135 9.08 6.77 14.09
CA PHE A 135 8.39 7.56 15.10
C PHE A 135 9.24 8.76 15.54
N ALA A 136 10.55 8.58 15.73
CA ALA A 136 11.46 9.67 16.03
C ALA A 136 11.43 10.75 14.93
N GLU A 137 11.53 10.35 13.66
CA GLU A 137 11.41 11.28 12.53
C GLU A 137 10.03 11.97 12.46
N THR A 138 8.96 11.24 12.74
CA THR A 138 7.59 11.78 12.75
C THR A 138 7.45 12.86 13.81
N LEU A 139 8.02 12.68 15.01
CA LEU A 139 7.98 13.69 16.07
C LEU A 139 8.71 14.97 15.69
N ASP A 140 9.89 14.85 15.08
CA ASP A 140 10.69 16.01 14.64
C ASP A 140 9.97 16.84 13.57
N ARG A 141 9.36 16.17 12.59
CA ARG A 141 8.56 16.84 11.56
C ARG A 141 7.24 17.39 12.14
N GLY A 142 6.63 16.63 13.03
CA GLY A 142 5.34 16.93 13.66
C GLY A 142 5.37 18.21 14.46
N LYS A 143 6.45 18.50 15.20
CA LYS A 143 6.58 19.74 15.98
C LYS A 143 6.41 21.00 15.11
N ARG A 144 7.04 21.04 13.94
CA ARG A 144 6.92 22.20 13.01
C ARG A 144 5.50 22.35 12.45
N MET A 145 4.83 21.24 12.19
CA MET A 145 3.46 21.23 11.67
C MET A 145 2.46 21.68 12.73
N ILE A 146 2.59 21.17 13.95
CA ILE A 146 1.76 21.59 15.09
C ILE A 146 1.94 23.09 15.34
N GLN A 147 3.17 23.61 15.33
CA GLN A 147 3.41 25.05 15.51
C GLN A 147 2.68 25.91 14.47
N LYS A 148 2.73 25.51 13.18
CA LYS A 148 1.99 26.23 12.12
C LYS A 148 0.48 26.17 12.34
N SER A 149 -0.05 25.01 12.72
CA SER A 149 -1.48 24.83 13.00
C SER A 149 -1.92 25.64 14.22
N ALA A 150 -1.16 25.58 15.31
CA ALA A 150 -1.38 26.38 16.51
C ALA A 150 -1.37 27.87 16.18
N GLN A 151 -0.41 28.37 15.40
CA GLN A 151 -0.39 29.76 14.95
C GLN A 151 -1.61 30.15 14.10
N HIS A 152 -2.14 29.22 13.29
CA HIS A 152 -3.37 29.43 12.52
C HIS A 152 -4.59 29.61 13.43
N TYR A 153 -4.80 28.70 14.37
CA TYR A 153 -5.92 28.75 15.32
C TYR A 153 -5.79 29.90 16.33
N LYS A 154 -4.57 30.22 16.75
CA LYS A 154 -4.27 31.41 17.56
C LYS A 154 -4.72 32.71 16.89
N LYS A 155 -4.51 32.86 15.58
CA LYS A 155 -4.97 34.03 14.81
C LYS A 155 -6.50 34.13 14.74
N LYS A 156 -7.19 32.99 14.79
CA LYS A 156 -8.66 32.91 14.82
C LYS A 156 -9.26 33.00 16.22
N ASN A 157 -8.42 32.97 17.26
CA ASN A 157 -8.83 32.89 18.66
C ASN A 157 -9.73 31.67 18.94
N GLU A 158 -9.37 30.54 18.32
CA GLU A 158 -10.05 29.25 18.42
C GLU A 158 -9.09 28.20 19.00
N ASP A 159 -9.64 27.18 19.66
CA ASP A 159 -8.90 25.98 20.06
C ASP A 159 -8.70 25.04 18.87
N ILE A 160 -7.71 24.14 18.95
CA ILE A 160 -7.55 23.09 17.94
C ILE A 160 -8.70 22.08 18.08
N PRO A 161 -9.54 21.88 17.04
CA PRO A 161 -10.69 20.99 17.13
C PRO A 161 -10.26 19.52 17.13
N LEU A 162 -11.12 18.66 17.67
CA LEU A 162 -10.86 17.22 17.80
C LEU A 162 -10.60 16.56 16.44
N GLU A 163 -11.29 16.99 15.39
CA GLU A 163 -11.12 16.48 14.02
C GLU A 163 -9.69 16.72 13.52
N THR A 164 -9.08 17.86 13.86
CA THR A 164 -7.69 18.16 13.50
C THR A 164 -6.70 17.29 14.28
N LEU A 165 -7.00 16.97 15.54
CA LEU A 165 -6.18 16.02 16.31
C LEU A 165 -6.25 14.61 15.71
N ILE A 166 -7.42 14.19 15.25
CA ILE A 166 -7.61 12.91 14.57
C ILE A 166 -6.84 12.89 13.25
N ASP A 167 -6.95 13.93 12.43
CA ASP A 167 -6.21 14.03 11.16
C ASP A 167 -4.68 14.06 11.37
N MET A 168 -4.19 14.83 12.35
CA MET A 168 -2.76 14.81 12.71
C MET A 168 -2.28 13.42 13.13
N TYR A 169 -3.14 12.64 13.77
CA TYR A 169 -2.84 11.28 14.17
C TYR A 169 -2.89 10.32 12.97
N ASP A 170 -3.97 10.31 12.20
CA ASP A 170 -4.21 9.38 11.09
C ASP A 170 -3.29 9.65 9.89
N THR A 171 -3.14 10.92 9.51
CA THR A 171 -2.41 11.33 8.31
C THR A 171 -0.93 11.52 8.60
N HIS A 172 -0.59 12.12 9.75
CA HIS A 172 0.79 12.52 10.06
C HIS A 172 1.43 11.67 11.15
N GLY A 173 0.66 10.86 11.86
CA GLY A 173 1.17 9.95 12.87
C GLY A 173 1.55 10.60 14.20
N ILE A 174 1.07 11.81 14.45
CA ILE A 174 1.46 12.62 15.59
C ILE A 174 0.53 12.29 16.77
N PRO A 175 1.05 11.81 17.92
CA PRO A 175 0.22 11.57 19.10
C PRO A 175 -0.46 12.86 19.59
N PRO A 176 -1.75 12.80 20.00
CA PRO A 176 -2.50 13.98 20.40
C PRO A 176 -1.90 14.67 21.64
N GLU A 177 -1.21 13.94 22.51
CA GLU A 177 -0.54 14.52 23.67
C GLU A 177 0.63 15.43 23.27
N ILE A 178 1.37 15.06 22.21
CA ILE A 178 2.45 15.89 21.66
C ILE A 178 1.86 17.15 21.03
N THR A 179 0.73 17.01 20.32
CA THR A 179 -0.01 18.17 19.80
C THR A 179 -0.44 19.11 20.92
N ARG A 180 -0.98 18.58 22.02
CA ARG A 180 -1.37 19.37 23.20
C ARG A 180 -0.18 20.08 23.84
N GLU A 181 0.94 19.39 24.01
CA GLU A 181 2.17 19.96 24.61
C GLU A 181 2.68 21.13 23.77
N VAL A 182 2.91 20.92 22.47
CA VAL A 182 3.44 21.94 21.56
C VAL A 182 2.45 23.09 21.34
N ALA A 183 1.15 22.82 21.26
CA ALA A 183 0.14 23.87 21.16
C ALA A 183 0.08 24.75 22.43
N SER A 184 0.28 24.14 23.60
CA SER A 184 0.33 24.87 24.88
C SER A 184 1.55 25.79 24.96
N GLU A 185 2.71 25.38 24.43
CA GLU A 185 3.90 26.25 24.28
C GLU A 185 3.60 27.50 23.42
N GLU A 186 2.74 27.36 22.41
CA GLU A 186 2.31 28.46 21.53
C GLU A 186 1.13 29.27 22.11
N GLY A 187 0.60 28.88 23.28
CA GLY A 187 -0.51 29.55 23.96
C GLY A 187 -1.89 29.24 23.37
N VAL A 188 -2.06 28.09 22.72
CA VAL A 188 -3.36 27.59 22.21
C VAL A 188 -3.80 26.41 23.07
N SER A 189 -5.05 26.42 23.52
CA SER A 189 -5.58 25.34 24.33
C SER A 189 -6.05 24.17 23.45
N VAL A 190 -5.89 22.95 23.95
CA VAL A 190 -6.29 21.72 23.25
C VAL A 190 -7.07 20.84 24.22
N SER A 191 -8.34 20.62 23.93
CA SER A 191 -9.18 19.69 24.69
C SER A 191 -8.99 18.28 24.16
N LEU A 192 -8.26 17.45 24.90
CA LEU A 192 -8.10 16.03 24.61
C LEU A 192 -9.14 15.21 25.41
N PRO A 193 -10.04 14.46 24.75
CA PRO A 193 -10.92 13.51 25.43
C PRO A 193 -10.17 12.26 25.89
N ASP A 194 -10.52 11.72 27.06
CA ASP A 194 -9.85 10.54 27.62
C ASP A 194 -10.05 9.28 26.75
N TYR A 195 -11.16 9.24 26.00
CA TYR A 195 -11.51 8.17 25.07
C TYR A 195 -10.94 8.37 23.66
N PHE A 196 -10.00 9.31 23.44
CA PHE A 196 -9.45 9.61 22.11
C PHE A 196 -8.96 8.37 21.36
N TYR A 197 -8.14 7.53 22.01
CA TYR A 197 -7.61 6.32 21.37
C TYR A 197 -8.69 5.30 21.05
N SER A 198 -9.74 5.20 21.89
CA SER A 198 -10.88 4.33 21.62
C SER A 198 -11.72 4.84 20.45
N LEU A 199 -11.92 6.15 20.36
CA LEU A 199 -12.60 6.80 19.24
C LEU A 199 -11.87 6.52 17.93
N VAL A 200 -10.56 6.74 17.92
CA VAL A 200 -9.71 6.56 16.74
C VAL A 200 -9.62 5.08 16.36
N ALA A 201 -9.43 4.18 17.33
CA ALA A 201 -9.46 2.75 17.08
C ALA A 201 -10.81 2.33 16.47
N SER A 202 -11.95 2.78 17.01
CA SER A 202 -13.28 2.39 16.53
C SER A 202 -13.53 2.79 15.07
N LYS A 203 -13.02 3.95 14.64
CA LYS A 203 -13.09 4.39 13.24
C LYS A 203 -12.35 3.46 12.26
N HIS A 204 -11.28 2.81 12.71
CA HIS A 204 -10.44 1.92 11.90
C HIS A 204 -10.65 0.42 12.21
N SER A 205 -11.54 0.10 13.16
CA SER A 205 -11.85 -1.27 13.60
C SER A 205 -12.88 -1.96 12.71
N SER A 206 -13.83 -1.20 12.16
CA SER A 206 -14.71 -1.73 11.13
C SER A 206 -13.85 -1.95 9.89
N ALA A 207 -13.73 -3.21 9.46
CA ALA A 207 -13.51 -3.44 8.05
C ALA A 207 -14.61 -2.66 7.35
N GLU A 208 -14.27 -1.58 6.64
CA GLU A 208 -15.23 -0.92 5.75
C GLU A 208 -15.88 -2.08 5.00
N GLU A 209 -17.17 -2.31 5.26
CA GLU A 209 -17.96 -3.09 4.33
C GLU A 209 -17.68 -2.37 3.03
N LYS A 210 -16.98 -3.04 2.12
CA LYS A 210 -17.09 -2.66 0.72
C LYS A 210 -18.58 -2.80 0.49
N VAL A 211 -19.29 -1.69 0.66
CA VAL A 211 -20.53 -1.42 -0.02
C VAL A 211 -20.05 -1.56 -1.45
N VAL A 212 -20.16 -2.79 -1.96
CA VAL A 212 -20.48 -2.99 -3.34
C VAL A 212 -21.64 -2.06 -3.46
N GLU A 213 -21.41 -0.88 -4.05
CA GLU A 213 -22.52 -0.08 -4.52
C GLU A 213 -23.31 -1.12 -5.30
N GLU A 214 -24.42 -1.56 -4.70
CA GLU A 214 -25.55 -2.03 -5.45
C GLU A 214 -25.85 -0.81 -6.30
N LYS A 215 -25.08 -0.66 -7.40
CA LYS A 215 -25.58 -0.05 -8.61
C LYS A 215 -26.97 -0.62 -8.67
N ASP A 216 -27.98 0.24 -8.68
CA ASP A 216 -29.34 -0.15 -8.98
C ASP A 216 -29.25 -0.99 -10.26
N ILE A 217 -29.09 -2.30 -10.11
CA ILE A 217 -28.95 -3.23 -11.20
C ILE A 217 -30.42 -3.35 -11.58
N GLU A 218 -30.85 -2.47 -12.48
CA GLU A 218 -32.04 -2.70 -13.28
C GLU A 218 -32.04 -4.20 -13.60
N PHE A 219 -33.15 -4.89 -13.33
CA PHE A 219 -33.32 -6.34 -13.58
C PHE A 219 -32.91 -7.35 -12.49
N VAL A 220 -32.52 -6.95 -11.26
CA VAL A 220 -32.36 -7.94 -10.14
C VAL A 220 -33.60 -8.82 -9.98
N ASP A 221 -34.79 -8.24 -10.02
CA ASP A 221 -36.07 -8.98 -9.91
C ASP A 221 -36.24 -10.07 -10.98
N ARG A 222 -35.67 -9.88 -12.18
CA ARG A 222 -35.69 -10.90 -13.25
C ARG A 222 -34.72 -12.05 -12.97
N LEU A 223 -33.58 -11.74 -12.36
CA LEU A 223 -32.56 -12.73 -12.00
C LEU A 223 -33.00 -13.61 -10.82
N VAL A 224 -33.71 -13.07 -9.84
CA VAL A 224 -34.14 -13.80 -8.62
C VAL A 224 -34.91 -15.10 -8.93
N ASN A 225 -35.62 -15.16 -10.05
CA ASN A 225 -36.44 -16.32 -10.43
C ASN A 225 -35.70 -17.34 -11.32
N LEU A 226 -34.44 -17.09 -11.69
CA LEU A 226 -33.65 -18.01 -12.50
C LEU A 226 -32.88 -19.00 -11.61
N PRO A 227 -32.69 -20.26 -12.06
CA PRO A 227 -31.81 -21.19 -11.37
C PRO A 227 -30.36 -20.72 -11.41
N SER A 228 -29.56 -21.10 -10.41
CA SER A 228 -28.12 -20.84 -10.37
C SER A 228 -27.42 -21.40 -11.62
N THR A 229 -26.51 -20.63 -12.20
CA THR A 229 -25.73 -21.07 -13.35
C THR A 229 -24.73 -22.15 -12.95
N LYS A 230 -24.67 -23.27 -13.69
CA LYS A 230 -23.65 -24.30 -13.50
C LYS A 230 -22.30 -23.81 -14.04
N LYS A 231 -21.38 -23.49 -13.13
CA LYS A 231 -20.03 -22.95 -13.42
C LYS A 231 -19.06 -24.08 -13.80
N LEU A 232 -19.10 -24.50 -15.07
CA LEU A 232 -18.32 -25.62 -15.59
C LEU A 232 -16.80 -25.38 -15.56
N PHE A 233 -16.37 -24.12 -15.51
CA PHE A 233 -14.94 -23.76 -15.49
C PHE A 233 -14.20 -24.22 -14.23
N TYR A 234 -14.91 -24.64 -13.17
CA TYR A 234 -14.29 -25.29 -12.02
C TYR A 234 -13.90 -26.74 -12.28
N ASP A 235 -14.71 -27.44 -13.09
CA ASP A 235 -14.57 -28.87 -13.35
C ASP A 235 -13.63 -29.14 -14.54
N ASP A 236 -13.74 -28.32 -15.59
CA ASP A 236 -12.92 -28.44 -16.80
C ASP A 236 -12.37 -27.06 -17.27
N PRO A 237 -11.39 -26.49 -16.54
CA PRO A 237 -10.89 -25.13 -16.79
C PRO A 237 -10.16 -24.96 -18.14
N HIS A 238 -9.83 -26.06 -18.82
CA HIS A 238 -9.06 -26.05 -20.07
C HIS A 238 -9.90 -26.25 -21.32
N ARG A 239 -11.17 -26.60 -21.16
CA ARG A 239 -12.11 -26.65 -22.27
C ARG A 239 -12.48 -25.23 -22.69
N MET A 240 -12.39 -24.96 -23.99
CA MET A 240 -12.64 -23.62 -24.57
C MET A 240 -13.95 -23.52 -25.34
N GLU A 241 -14.71 -24.62 -25.44
CA GLU A 241 -15.95 -24.69 -26.20
C GLU A 241 -17.01 -25.46 -25.40
N PHE A 242 -18.24 -24.96 -25.32
CA PHE A 242 -19.36 -25.66 -24.69
C PHE A 242 -20.70 -25.34 -25.35
N GLU A 243 -21.68 -26.20 -25.07
CA GLU A 243 -23.07 -25.98 -25.43
C GLU A 243 -23.87 -25.66 -24.17
N ALA A 244 -24.84 -24.76 -24.29
CA ALA A 244 -25.71 -24.35 -23.19
C ALA A 244 -27.10 -23.97 -23.70
N VAL A 245 -28.05 -23.87 -22.77
CA VAL A 245 -29.42 -23.40 -23.03
C VAL A 245 -29.58 -21.98 -22.50
N VAL A 246 -30.17 -21.11 -23.30
CA VAL A 246 -30.49 -19.75 -22.90
C VAL A 246 -31.69 -19.73 -21.96
N LEU A 247 -31.49 -19.26 -20.74
CA LEU A 247 -32.53 -19.18 -19.71
C LEU A 247 -33.31 -17.86 -19.75
N ASP A 248 -32.63 -16.77 -20.09
CA ASP A 248 -33.25 -15.46 -20.30
C ASP A 248 -32.35 -14.55 -21.15
N THR A 249 -32.98 -13.55 -21.77
CA THR A 249 -32.31 -12.50 -22.55
C THR A 249 -32.94 -11.15 -22.25
N PHE A 250 -32.12 -10.12 -22.10
CA PHE A 250 -32.59 -8.75 -21.91
C PHE A 250 -31.53 -7.74 -22.34
N GLU A 251 -31.90 -6.82 -23.24
CA GLU A 251 -30.94 -5.93 -23.90
C GLU A 251 -29.81 -6.75 -24.58
N ASN A 252 -28.54 -6.46 -24.27
CA ASN A 252 -27.37 -7.27 -24.66
C ASN A 252 -27.03 -8.41 -23.70
N LYS A 253 -27.81 -8.65 -22.67
CA LYS A 253 -27.45 -9.59 -21.60
C LYS A 253 -28.09 -10.95 -21.87
N ILE A 254 -27.28 -12.00 -21.80
CA ILE A 254 -27.69 -13.39 -22.04
C ILE A 254 -27.36 -14.22 -20.80
N VAL A 255 -28.37 -14.90 -20.26
CA VAL A 255 -28.21 -15.81 -19.12
C VAL A 255 -28.31 -17.24 -19.60
N LEU A 256 -27.33 -18.06 -19.24
CA LEU A 256 -27.24 -19.48 -19.62
C LEU A 256 -27.44 -20.38 -18.40
N ASP A 257 -27.87 -21.62 -18.65
CA ASP A 257 -28.00 -22.66 -17.62
C ASP A 257 -26.63 -23.13 -17.09
N SER A 258 -25.62 -23.12 -17.96
CA SER A 258 -24.25 -23.50 -17.66
C SER A 258 -23.26 -22.67 -18.47
N THR A 259 -22.03 -22.50 -17.96
CA THR A 259 -20.99 -21.75 -18.68
C THR A 259 -19.58 -22.19 -18.31
N LEU A 260 -18.68 -22.19 -19.31
CA LEU A 260 -17.23 -22.24 -19.10
C LEU A 260 -16.60 -20.84 -19.08
N MET A 261 -17.33 -19.76 -19.38
CA MET A 261 -16.79 -18.41 -19.34
C MET A 261 -16.68 -17.95 -17.87
N TYR A 262 -15.49 -17.50 -17.48
CA TYR A 262 -15.21 -16.99 -16.16
C TYR A 262 -15.75 -15.56 -16.04
N PRO A 263 -16.67 -15.28 -15.10
CA PRO A 263 -17.09 -13.92 -14.81
C PRO A 263 -15.97 -13.15 -14.10
N GLU A 264 -15.91 -11.83 -14.27
CA GLU A 264 -14.95 -11.01 -13.55
C GLU A 264 -15.03 -11.23 -12.03
N GLY A 265 -13.89 -11.46 -11.40
CA GLY A 265 -13.84 -11.74 -9.96
C GLY A 265 -12.44 -12.11 -9.45
N GLY A 266 -12.16 -11.83 -8.17
CA GLY A 266 -10.87 -12.16 -7.56
C GLY A 266 -9.65 -11.45 -8.21
N GLY A 267 -9.91 -10.30 -8.83
CA GLY A 267 -8.92 -9.53 -9.59
C GLY A 267 -8.59 -10.10 -10.97
N GLN A 268 -9.24 -11.18 -11.40
CA GLN A 268 -9.15 -11.70 -12.76
C GLN A 268 -10.28 -11.09 -13.61
N PRO A 269 -9.96 -10.44 -14.76
CA PRO A 269 -10.96 -9.93 -15.68
C PRO A 269 -11.81 -11.03 -16.30
N ALA A 270 -13.00 -10.67 -16.77
CA ALA A 270 -13.90 -11.57 -17.48
C ALA A 270 -13.28 -12.18 -18.74
N ASP A 271 -13.67 -13.40 -19.05
CA ASP A 271 -13.39 -13.97 -20.36
C ASP A 271 -14.23 -13.34 -21.45
N HIS A 272 -13.66 -13.30 -22.65
CA HIS A 272 -14.37 -12.94 -23.86
C HIS A 272 -14.49 -14.16 -24.76
N GLY A 273 -15.29 -14.04 -25.82
CA GLY A 273 -15.48 -15.11 -26.76
C GLY A 273 -16.59 -14.82 -27.74
N THR A 274 -17.14 -15.88 -28.34
CA THR A 274 -18.24 -15.78 -29.28
C THR A 274 -19.28 -16.84 -28.99
N MET A 275 -20.54 -16.47 -29.11
CA MET A 275 -21.71 -17.35 -29.00
C MET A 275 -22.31 -17.54 -30.40
N THR A 276 -22.53 -18.78 -30.80
CA THR A 276 -23.11 -19.14 -32.08
C THR A 276 -24.50 -19.75 -31.85
N ILE A 277 -25.47 -19.26 -32.60
CA ILE A 277 -26.83 -19.80 -32.68
C ILE A 277 -27.22 -19.94 -34.15
N ASN A 278 -27.48 -21.16 -34.61
CA ASN A 278 -27.66 -21.45 -36.04
C ASN A 278 -26.47 -20.87 -36.87
N ASP A 279 -26.74 -19.93 -37.79
CA ASP A 279 -25.72 -19.25 -38.61
C ASP A 279 -25.34 -17.84 -38.09
N HIS A 280 -25.83 -17.45 -36.91
CA HIS A 280 -25.55 -16.15 -36.31
C HIS A 280 -24.47 -16.26 -35.22
N GLN A 281 -23.46 -15.41 -35.32
CA GLN A 281 -22.39 -15.28 -34.33
C GLN A 281 -22.55 -13.96 -33.56
N ILE A 282 -22.36 -14.03 -32.25
CA ILE A 282 -22.48 -12.91 -31.31
C ILE A 282 -21.19 -12.83 -30.51
N ASP A 283 -20.54 -11.68 -30.52
CA ASP A 283 -19.35 -11.46 -29.71
C ASP A 283 -19.76 -11.24 -28.24
N ILE A 284 -19.12 -11.96 -27.32
CA ILE A 284 -19.26 -11.77 -25.89
C ILE A 284 -18.05 -10.98 -25.40
N VAL A 285 -18.31 -9.74 -24.96
CA VAL A 285 -17.26 -8.76 -24.63
C VAL A 285 -17.09 -8.55 -23.13
N ASP A 286 -17.99 -9.09 -22.31
CA ASP A 286 -17.87 -9.07 -20.86
C ASP A 286 -18.75 -10.18 -20.24
N VAL A 287 -18.37 -10.64 -19.04
CA VAL A 287 -19.09 -11.67 -18.28
C VAL A 287 -19.06 -11.28 -16.81
N GLN A 288 -20.25 -11.15 -16.22
CA GLN A 288 -20.43 -10.66 -14.85
C GLN A 288 -21.23 -11.68 -14.03
N GLN A 289 -21.06 -11.66 -12.71
CA GLN A 289 -21.82 -12.54 -11.81
C GLN A 289 -22.60 -11.70 -10.80
N ILE A 290 -23.90 -11.99 -10.69
CA ILE A 290 -24.77 -11.43 -9.65
C ILE A 290 -25.36 -12.62 -8.89
N ASN A 291 -25.10 -12.68 -7.59
CA ASN A 291 -25.37 -13.86 -6.76
C ASN A 291 -24.75 -15.12 -7.38
N ASP A 292 -25.56 -16.11 -7.78
CA ASP A 292 -25.10 -17.35 -8.43
C ASP A 292 -25.45 -17.42 -9.93
N ILE A 293 -25.83 -16.29 -10.53
CA ILE A 293 -26.20 -16.21 -11.94
C ILE A 293 -25.10 -15.51 -12.71
N VAL A 294 -24.65 -16.13 -13.80
CA VAL A 294 -23.65 -15.58 -14.70
C VAL A 294 -24.33 -14.92 -15.90
N ILE A 295 -23.96 -13.68 -16.16
CA ILE A 295 -24.53 -12.82 -17.18
C ILE A 295 -23.46 -12.59 -18.24
N HIS A 296 -23.77 -12.91 -19.49
CA HIS A 296 -22.89 -12.72 -20.65
C HIS A 296 -23.35 -11.47 -21.39
N ILE A 297 -22.45 -10.54 -21.63
CA ILE A 297 -22.74 -9.25 -22.24
C ILE A 297 -22.28 -9.29 -23.70
N ALA A 298 -23.25 -9.21 -24.61
CA ALA A 298 -23.01 -9.14 -26.04
C ALA A 298 -22.44 -7.78 -26.46
N GLY A 299 -21.46 -7.83 -27.36
CA GLY A 299 -20.93 -6.67 -28.09
C GLY A 299 -21.91 -6.15 -29.16
N ASN A 300 -21.51 -5.05 -29.81
CA ASN A 300 -22.20 -4.27 -30.85
C ASN A 300 -23.58 -4.82 -31.31
N ILE A 301 -24.68 -4.29 -30.74
CA ILE A 301 -26.06 -4.70 -31.03
C ILE A 301 -26.66 -3.88 -32.19
N GLU A 302 -26.00 -3.85 -33.36
CA GLU A 302 -26.59 -3.16 -34.53
C GLU A 302 -27.85 -3.87 -35.04
N ASN A 303 -28.06 -5.15 -34.68
CA ASN A 303 -29.27 -5.93 -34.93
C ASN A 303 -29.84 -6.47 -33.60
N GLU A 304 -31.16 -6.70 -33.52
CA GLU A 304 -31.80 -7.39 -32.39
C GLU A 304 -31.03 -8.67 -32.05
N LEU A 305 -30.82 -8.97 -30.75
CA LEU A 305 -30.27 -10.25 -30.32
C LEU A 305 -31.12 -11.37 -30.95
N HIS A 306 -30.59 -12.08 -31.94
CA HIS A 306 -31.22 -13.23 -32.58
C HIS A 306 -31.25 -14.45 -31.65
N VAL A 307 -31.34 -14.23 -30.34
CA VAL A 307 -31.30 -15.21 -29.27
C VAL A 307 -32.56 -15.05 -28.43
N ARG A 308 -33.22 -16.17 -28.15
CA ARG A 308 -34.43 -16.24 -27.34
C ARG A 308 -34.24 -17.27 -26.24
N LYS A 309 -35.04 -17.11 -25.18
CA LYS A 309 -35.16 -18.10 -24.12
C LYS A 309 -35.51 -19.48 -24.72
N GLY A 310 -34.76 -20.50 -24.31
CA GLY A 310 -34.90 -21.89 -24.74
C GLY A 310 -34.00 -22.28 -25.92
N ASP A 311 -33.29 -21.32 -26.54
CA ASP A 311 -32.37 -21.62 -27.62
C ASP A 311 -31.14 -22.39 -27.11
N PHE A 312 -30.64 -23.27 -27.98
CA PHE A 312 -29.36 -23.96 -27.80
C PHE A 312 -28.26 -23.16 -28.49
N VAL A 313 -27.19 -22.88 -27.76
CA VAL A 313 -26.06 -22.08 -28.25
C VAL A 313 -24.74 -22.82 -28.05
N THR A 314 -23.82 -22.63 -28.98
CA THR A 314 -22.43 -23.08 -28.87
C THR A 314 -21.55 -21.88 -28.56
N VAL A 315 -20.80 -21.92 -27.47
CA VAL A 315 -19.97 -20.80 -27.01
C VAL A 315 -18.50 -21.20 -27.10
N HIS A 316 -17.70 -20.34 -27.74
CA HIS A 316 -16.25 -20.44 -27.86
C HIS A 316 -15.60 -19.33 -27.04
N ILE A 317 -14.67 -19.69 -26.17
CA ILE A 317 -13.88 -18.75 -25.36
C ILE A 317 -12.65 -18.30 -26.15
N ASP A 318 -12.27 -17.03 -26.02
CA ASP A 318 -10.96 -16.55 -26.48
C ASP A 318 -9.85 -17.25 -25.66
N GLU A 319 -9.28 -18.28 -26.27
CA GLU A 319 -8.22 -19.10 -25.67
C GLU A 319 -7.01 -18.26 -25.26
N LYS A 320 -6.62 -17.28 -26.09
CA LYS A 320 -5.43 -16.47 -25.84
C LYS A 320 -5.61 -15.62 -24.60
N ARG A 321 -6.76 -14.93 -24.50
CA ARG A 321 -7.11 -14.13 -23.32
C ARG A 321 -7.20 -15.00 -22.06
N ARG A 322 -7.90 -16.13 -22.13
CA ARG A 322 -8.01 -17.09 -21.01
C ARG A 322 -6.63 -17.56 -20.55
N MET A 323 -5.73 -17.89 -21.48
CA MET A 323 -4.38 -18.35 -21.15
C MET A 323 -3.56 -17.24 -20.49
N TYR A 324 -3.64 -15.98 -20.93
CA TYR A 324 -2.96 -14.88 -20.24
C TYR A 324 -3.46 -14.70 -18.81
N HIS A 325 -4.78 -14.73 -18.60
CA HIS A 325 -5.35 -14.64 -17.26
C HIS A 325 -4.91 -15.81 -16.38
N ALA A 326 -5.05 -17.05 -16.85
CA ALA A 326 -4.65 -18.24 -16.09
C ALA A 326 -3.13 -18.26 -15.79
N SER A 327 -2.31 -17.78 -16.71
CA SER A 327 -0.85 -17.66 -16.52
C SER A 327 -0.50 -16.65 -15.44
N HIS A 328 -1.04 -15.44 -15.53
CA HIS A 328 -0.82 -14.41 -14.50
C HIS A 328 -1.42 -14.80 -13.15
N HIS A 329 -2.55 -15.50 -13.13
CA HIS A 329 -3.17 -15.96 -11.89
C HIS A 329 -2.33 -17.03 -11.20
N THR A 330 -1.86 -18.03 -11.95
CA THR A 330 -0.94 -19.05 -11.41
C THR A 330 0.38 -18.39 -10.98
N ALA A 331 0.88 -17.42 -11.74
CA ALA A 331 2.05 -16.64 -11.36
C ALA A 331 1.83 -15.82 -10.07
N THR A 332 0.60 -15.35 -9.77
CA THR A 332 0.29 -14.66 -8.51
C THR A 332 0.66 -15.53 -7.30
N HIS A 333 0.22 -16.79 -7.31
CA HIS A 333 0.53 -17.76 -6.25
C HIS A 333 2.04 -18.07 -6.16
N VAL A 334 2.73 -18.13 -7.29
CA VAL A 334 4.19 -18.32 -7.31
C VAL A 334 4.92 -17.10 -6.76
N VAL A 335 4.48 -15.88 -7.10
CA VAL A 335 5.12 -14.64 -6.66
C VAL A 335 4.88 -14.37 -5.17
N ILE A 336 3.67 -14.60 -4.64
CA ILE A 336 3.40 -14.45 -3.20
C ILE A 336 4.20 -15.48 -2.37
N ASP A 337 4.37 -16.71 -2.87
CA ASP A 337 5.21 -17.73 -2.24
C ASP A 337 6.69 -17.33 -2.25
N ALA A 338 7.20 -16.87 -3.39
CA ALA A 338 8.56 -16.36 -3.50
C ALA A 338 8.80 -15.15 -2.59
N ALA A 339 7.86 -14.21 -2.53
CA ALA A 339 7.93 -13.05 -1.65
C ALA A 339 7.99 -13.45 -0.18
N ARG A 340 7.20 -14.44 0.27
CA ARG A 340 7.30 -14.97 1.65
C ARG A 340 8.65 -15.60 1.95
N LYS A 341 9.18 -16.39 1.01
CA LYS A 341 10.49 -17.06 1.16
C LYS A 341 11.65 -16.08 1.25
N VAL A 342 11.56 -14.93 0.57
CA VAL A 342 12.62 -13.92 0.55
C VAL A 342 12.46 -12.87 1.66
N LEU A 343 11.25 -12.36 1.85
CA LEU A 343 11.00 -11.22 2.74
C LEU A 343 10.58 -11.64 4.15
N GLY A 344 9.93 -12.80 4.30
CA GLY A 344 9.42 -13.29 5.57
C GLY A 344 7.94 -13.66 5.55
N ASP A 345 7.51 -14.33 6.62
CA ASP A 345 6.18 -14.95 6.73
C ASP A 345 5.03 -13.93 6.95
N HIS A 346 5.36 -12.67 7.23
CA HIS A 346 4.41 -11.54 7.40
C HIS A 346 3.87 -11.00 6.07
N ILE A 347 4.37 -11.48 4.93
CA ILE A 347 3.84 -11.13 3.62
C ILE A 347 2.43 -11.71 3.47
N TRP A 348 1.47 -10.80 3.34
CA TRP A 348 0.06 -11.10 3.14
C TRP A 348 -0.51 -10.31 1.97
N GLN A 349 -1.35 -10.93 1.16
CA GLN A 349 -2.01 -10.29 0.03
C GLN A 349 -3.04 -9.27 0.53
N MET A 350 -2.86 -8.03 0.11
CA MET A 350 -3.76 -6.90 0.35
C MET A 350 -4.64 -6.58 -0.86
N GLY A 351 -4.24 -7.07 -2.03
CA GLY A 351 -4.98 -6.93 -3.29
C GLY A 351 -4.23 -7.57 -4.46
N ALA A 352 -4.96 -7.92 -5.51
CA ALA A 352 -4.38 -8.41 -6.75
C ALA A 352 -5.26 -7.99 -7.94
N GLN A 353 -4.63 -7.69 -9.07
CA GLN A 353 -5.32 -7.46 -10.35
C GLN A 353 -4.48 -8.04 -11.48
N LYS A 354 -5.14 -8.67 -12.45
CA LYS A 354 -4.51 -9.26 -13.61
C LYS A 354 -4.96 -8.51 -14.88
N SER A 355 -4.09 -8.48 -15.88
CA SER A 355 -4.39 -8.08 -17.25
C SER A 355 -3.70 -9.04 -18.22
N GLU A 356 -3.82 -8.81 -19.53
CA GLU A 356 -3.21 -9.67 -20.54
C GLU A 356 -1.68 -9.50 -20.63
N ASP A 357 -1.20 -8.31 -20.30
CA ASP A 357 0.18 -7.85 -20.44
C ASP A 357 0.96 -7.80 -19.12
N ARG A 358 0.27 -7.73 -17.98
CA ARG A 358 0.87 -7.65 -16.65
C ARG A 358 -0.10 -8.08 -15.56
N ALA A 359 0.39 -8.15 -14.34
CA ALA A 359 -0.40 -8.28 -13.13
C ALA A 359 0.25 -7.49 -12.01
N ARG A 360 -0.55 -7.17 -10.99
CA ARG A 360 -0.09 -6.52 -9.77
C ARG A 360 -0.53 -7.34 -8.55
N LEU A 361 0.36 -7.39 -7.57
CA LEU A 361 0.13 -7.99 -6.26
C LEU A 361 0.53 -6.98 -5.19
N ASP A 362 -0.43 -6.62 -4.35
CA ASP A 362 -0.22 -5.72 -3.22
C ASP A 362 0.02 -6.59 -1.99
N VAL A 363 1.16 -6.42 -1.33
CA VAL A 363 1.56 -7.22 -0.17
C VAL A 363 1.80 -6.37 1.07
N SER A 364 1.50 -6.91 2.25
CA SER A 364 1.89 -6.30 3.51
C SER A 364 3.41 -6.35 3.68
N HIS A 365 4.06 -5.20 3.82
CA HIS A 365 5.49 -5.12 4.08
C HIS A 365 5.86 -3.79 4.75
N TYR A 366 6.73 -3.83 5.76
CA TYR A 366 7.02 -2.67 6.62
C TYR A 366 8.01 -1.67 6.02
N LYS A 367 8.87 -2.11 5.08
CA LYS A 367 9.90 -1.28 4.42
C LYS A 367 9.75 -1.30 2.89
N ARG A 368 10.53 -0.49 2.18
CA ARG A 368 10.59 -0.56 0.70
C ARG A 368 11.31 -1.84 0.29
N ILE A 369 10.74 -2.57 -0.66
CA ILE A 369 11.43 -3.73 -1.26
C ILE A 369 12.57 -3.21 -2.13
N THR A 370 13.80 -3.62 -1.82
CA THR A 370 14.99 -3.21 -2.55
C THR A 370 15.10 -3.91 -3.89
N GLN A 371 15.89 -3.36 -4.82
CA GLN A 371 16.11 -4.00 -6.11
C GLN A 371 16.73 -5.40 -5.97
N ASN A 372 17.58 -5.63 -4.97
CA ASN A 372 18.18 -6.94 -4.71
C ASN A 372 17.13 -7.95 -4.24
N GLU A 373 16.27 -7.57 -3.30
CA GLU A 373 15.15 -8.41 -2.84
C GLU A 373 14.19 -8.71 -4.00
N LEU A 374 13.87 -7.74 -4.88
CA LEU A 374 13.06 -8.00 -6.08
C LEU A 374 13.71 -9.00 -7.03
N ASN A 375 15.03 -8.87 -7.26
CA ASN A 375 15.77 -9.81 -8.11
C ASN A 375 15.76 -11.22 -7.51
N GLU A 376 15.85 -11.33 -6.18
CA GLU A 376 15.78 -12.61 -5.48
C GLU A 376 14.37 -13.21 -5.56
N ILE A 377 13.32 -12.41 -5.38
CA ILE A 377 11.91 -12.85 -5.57
C ILE A 377 11.71 -13.35 -7.01
N GLU A 378 12.20 -12.63 -8.01
CA GLU A 378 12.13 -13.04 -9.42
C GLU A 378 12.83 -14.39 -9.63
N LEU A 379 14.02 -14.57 -9.07
CA LEU A 379 14.79 -15.80 -9.18
C LEU A 379 14.06 -16.98 -8.52
N VAL A 380 13.60 -16.82 -7.27
CA VAL A 380 12.89 -17.86 -6.53
C VAL A 380 11.57 -18.23 -7.23
N ALA A 381 10.83 -17.23 -7.71
CA ALA A 381 9.60 -17.45 -8.49
C ALA A 381 9.87 -18.30 -9.74
N ASN A 382 10.90 -17.96 -10.52
CA ASN A 382 11.27 -18.74 -11.69
C ASN A 382 11.82 -20.13 -11.33
N GLN A 383 12.47 -20.31 -10.19
CA GLN A 383 12.84 -21.64 -9.69
C GLN A 383 11.61 -22.51 -9.41
N ILE A 384 10.54 -21.95 -8.84
CA ILE A 384 9.27 -22.65 -8.61
C ILE A 384 8.61 -23.03 -9.96
N VAL A 385 8.66 -22.14 -10.95
CA VAL A 385 8.22 -22.44 -12.32
C VAL A 385 9.02 -23.62 -12.89
N MET A 386 10.35 -23.57 -12.80
CA MET A 386 11.24 -24.61 -13.33
C MET A 386 11.07 -25.99 -12.66
N LYS A 387 10.59 -26.06 -11.42
CA LYS A 387 10.23 -27.33 -10.77
C LYS A 387 9.04 -28.03 -11.45
N ASN A 388 8.22 -27.30 -12.21
CA ASN A 388 7.07 -27.81 -12.96
C ASN A 388 6.12 -28.68 -12.12
N THR A 389 5.81 -28.23 -10.90
CA THR A 389 4.90 -28.95 -10.00
C THR A 389 3.46 -28.84 -10.50
N LYS A 390 2.69 -29.92 -10.34
CA LYS A 390 1.26 -29.96 -10.71
C LYS A 390 0.46 -28.96 -9.86
N VAL A 391 -0.44 -28.22 -10.50
CA VAL A 391 -1.44 -27.38 -9.84
C VAL A 391 -2.67 -28.24 -9.59
N VAL A 392 -3.16 -28.25 -8.35
CA VAL A 392 -4.29 -29.09 -7.94
C VAL A 392 -5.37 -28.19 -7.35
N ALA A 393 -6.62 -28.40 -7.78
CA ALA A 393 -7.79 -27.75 -7.20
C ALA A 393 -8.77 -28.81 -6.69
N GLU A 394 -9.26 -28.63 -5.48
CA GLU A 394 -10.23 -29.54 -4.86
C GLU A 394 -11.24 -28.79 -3.99
N TRP A 395 -12.45 -29.33 -3.88
CA TRP A 395 -13.47 -28.80 -2.98
C TRP A 395 -13.38 -29.50 -1.63
N MET A 396 -13.05 -28.73 -0.59
CA MET A 396 -12.88 -29.24 0.77
C MET A 396 -13.92 -28.64 1.72
N ASP A 397 -14.22 -29.33 2.82
CA ASP A 397 -14.90 -28.70 3.94
C ASP A 397 -13.99 -27.64 4.56
N ARG A 398 -14.56 -26.48 4.91
CA ARG A 398 -13.81 -25.35 5.46
C ARG A 398 -12.99 -25.72 6.69
N ILE A 399 -13.59 -26.46 7.63
CA ILE A 399 -12.95 -26.78 8.92
C ILE A 399 -11.76 -27.72 8.68
N GLU A 400 -11.92 -28.67 7.76
CA GLU A 400 -10.85 -29.59 7.37
C GLU A 400 -9.69 -28.85 6.69
N ALA A 401 -10.01 -27.96 5.75
CA ALA A 401 -9.00 -27.16 5.05
C ALA A 401 -8.23 -26.23 6.01
N GLU A 402 -8.93 -25.52 6.90
CA GLU A 402 -8.32 -24.67 7.94
C GLU A 402 -7.39 -25.47 8.86
N LYS A 403 -7.77 -26.70 9.23
CA LYS A 403 -6.93 -27.57 10.06
C LYS A 403 -5.67 -28.04 9.34
N LEU A 404 -5.74 -28.27 8.03
CA LEU A 404 -4.61 -28.79 7.24
C LEU A 404 -3.64 -27.69 6.80
N TYR A 405 -4.16 -26.52 6.41
CA TYR A 405 -3.37 -25.48 5.74
C TYR A 405 -3.33 -24.16 6.54
N GLY A 406 -4.07 -24.07 7.64
CA GLY A 406 -4.17 -22.86 8.45
C GLY A 406 -4.88 -21.72 7.73
N PHE A 407 -4.76 -20.51 8.28
CA PHE A 407 -5.43 -19.32 7.74
C PHE A 407 -4.73 -18.72 6.51
N LYS A 408 -3.55 -19.22 6.12
CA LYS A 408 -2.89 -18.86 4.85
C LYS A 408 -3.81 -19.12 3.64
N LEU A 409 -4.84 -19.97 3.80
CA LEU A 409 -5.91 -20.14 2.82
C LEU A 409 -6.61 -18.84 2.40
N TYR A 410 -6.64 -17.81 3.24
CA TYR A 410 -7.48 -16.62 3.05
C TYR A 410 -6.72 -15.38 2.60
N GLN A 411 -5.56 -15.56 1.96
CA GLN A 411 -4.77 -14.48 1.32
C GLN A 411 -5.62 -13.69 0.31
N GLY A 412 -6.36 -14.39 -0.56
CA GLY A 412 -7.30 -13.80 -1.52
C GLY A 412 -8.62 -13.29 -0.94
N GLY A 413 -8.81 -13.33 0.38
CA GLY A 413 -10.07 -13.06 1.07
C GLY A 413 -10.78 -14.32 1.53
N VAL A 414 -11.84 -14.15 2.33
CA VAL A 414 -12.60 -15.26 2.92
C VAL A 414 -13.78 -15.60 1.99
N PRO A 415 -13.76 -16.74 1.28
CA PRO A 415 -14.90 -17.15 0.46
C PRO A 415 -16.11 -17.48 1.35
N PRO A 416 -17.35 -17.36 0.86
CA PRO A 416 -18.55 -17.82 1.58
C PRO A 416 -18.72 -19.36 1.49
N GLY A 417 -19.62 -19.91 2.30
CA GLY A 417 -20.05 -21.31 2.21
C GLY A 417 -19.28 -22.31 3.09
N LYS A 418 -19.85 -23.51 3.25
CA LYS A 418 -19.27 -24.60 4.05
C LYS A 418 -18.14 -25.33 3.33
N LYS A 419 -18.25 -25.45 2.01
CA LYS A 419 -17.19 -26.01 1.15
C LYS A 419 -16.47 -24.88 0.44
N ILE A 420 -15.15 -24.96 0.40
CA ILE A 420 -14.29 -23.98 -0.27
C ILE A 420 -13.44 -24.69 -1.32
N ARG A 421 -13.14 -24.00 -2.43
CA ARG A 421 -12.24 -24.50 -3.46
C ARG A 421 -10.80 -24.17 -3.03
N VAL A 422 -10.07 -25.20 -2.65
CA VAL A 422 -8.66 -25.10 -2.25
C VAL A 422 -7.79 -25.36 -3.48
N LEU A 423 -6.90 -24.43 -3.76
CA LEU A 423 -5.94 -24.48 -4.85
C LEU A 423 -4.54 -24.62 -4.26
N LYS A 424 -3.76 -25.57 -4.78
CA LYS A 424 -2.36 -25.78 -4.46
C LYS A 424 -1.48 -25.50 -5.67
N VAL A 425 -0.55 -24.55 -5.53
CA VAL A 425 0.43 -24.16 -6.55
C VAL A 425 1.83 -24.27 -5.94
N GLY A 426 2.49 -25.40 -6.15
CA GLY A 426 3.76 -25.69 -5.46
C GLY A 426 3.55 -25.84 -3.95
N ASP A 427 4.21 -24.99 -3.17
CA ASP A 427 4.08 -24.96 -1.71
C ASP A 427 2.94 -24.03 -1.25
N ASP A 428 2.44 -23.16 -2.14
CA ASP A 428 1.33 -22.26 -1.83
C ASP A 428 -0.01 -22.98 -1.88
N VAL A 429 -0.85 -22.72 -0.86
CA VAL A 429 -2.19 -23.29 -0.74
C VAL A 429 -3.16 -22.20 -0.32
N GLU A 430 -4.10 -21.88 -1.20
CA GLU A 430 -5.05 -20.79 -1.03
C GLU A 430 -6.47 -21.20 -1.43
N ALA A 431 -7.47 -20.59 -0.81
CA ALA A 431 -8.85 -20.70 -1.26
C ALA A 431 -9.06 -19.77 -2.46
N CYS A 432 -9.00 -20.33 -3.68
CA CYS A 432 -9.05 -19.56 -4.92
C CYS A 432 -10.06 -20.11 -5.92
N ALA A 433 -10.89 -19.22 -6.45
CA ALA A 433 -11.94 -19.50 -7.43
C ALA A 433 -11.55 -19.17 -8.87
N GLY A 434 -10.33 -18.69 -9.12
CA GLY A 434 -9.86 -18.34 -10.46
C GLY A 434 -9.58 -19.54 -11.37
N THR A 435 -9.30 -19.21 -12.63
CA THR A 435 -8.76 -20.17 -13.60
C THR A 435 -7.24 -20.26 -13.46
N HIS A 436 -6.69 -21.48 -13.49
CA HIS A 436 -5.26 -21.73 -13.32
C HIS A 436 -4.73 -22.68 -14.40
N LEU A 437 -3.41 -22.66 -14.56
CA LEU A 437 -2.70 -23.60 -15.42
C LEU A 437 -2.56 -24.98 -14.75
N LYS A 438 -2.22 -26.01 -15.53
CA LYS A 438 -2.08 -27.41 -15.04
C LYS A 438 -0.86 -27.63 -14.15
N SER A 439 0.18 -26.84 -14.34
CA SER A 439 1.45 -26.95 -13.60
C SER A 439 2.16 -25.61 -13.59
N THR A 440 3.10 -25.44 -12.67
CA THR A 440 3.89 -24.21 -12.56
C THR A 440 4.77 -23.97 -13.79
N GLY A 441 5.23 -25.02 -14.47
CA GLY A 441 6.05 -24.89 -15.68
C GLY A 441 5.29 -24.32 -16.88
N ASN A 442 3.96 -24.48 -16.91
CA ASN A 442 3.13 -23.88 -17.95
C ASN A 442 3.02 -22.36 -17.84
N VAL A 443 3.40 -21.76 -16.71
CA VAL A 443 3.41 -20.30 -16.52
C VAL A 443 4.40 -19.63 -17.50
N GLY A 444 5.50 -20.32 -17.82
CA GLY A 444 6.63 -19.71 -18.51
C GLY A 444 7.38 -18.73 -17.60
N PRO A 445 8.27 -17.89 -18.16
CA PRO A 445 9.08 -16.98 -17.36
C PRO A 445 8.20 -15.95 -16.64
N ILE A 446 8.62 -15.59 -15.43
CA ILE A 446 8.04 -14.49 -14.66
C ILE A 446 9.06 -13.34 -14.66
N LYS A 447 8.62 -12.14 -15.01
CA LYS A 447 9.42 -10.91 -14.94
C LYS A 447 8.79 -9.94 -13.96
N ILE A 448 9.52 -9.54 -12.93
CA ILE A 448 9.15 -8.44 -12.04
C ILE A 448 9.46 -7.14 -12.78
N LEU A 449 8.43 -6.30 -12.94
CA LEU A 449 8.49 -5.07 -13.72
C LEU A 449 8.95 -3.89 -12.86
N LYS A 450 8.33 -3.72 -11.69
CA LYS A 450 8.63 -2.65 -10.74
C LYS A 450 8.02 -2.93 -9.36
N THR A 451 8.45 -2.14 -8.38
CA THR A 451 7.82 -2.03 -7.06
C THR A 451 7.43 -0.59 -6.73
N GLU A 452 6.24 -0.40 -6.17
CA GLU A 452 5.73 0.90 -5.73
C GLU A 452 5.08 0.81 -4.36
N ARG A 453 5.25 1.86 -3.54
CA ARG A 453 4.63 1.92 -2.22
C ARG A 453 3.26 2.53 -2.42
N ILE A 454 2.22 1.74 -2.19
CA ILE A 454 0.84 2.24 -2.26
C ILE A 454 0.58 3.13 -1.05
N GLN A 455 0.99 2.64 0.10
CA GLN A 455 0.91 3.34 1.38
C GLN A 455 1.82 2.65 2.39
N ASP A 456 1.95 3.23 3.57
CA ASP A 456 2.68 2.59 4.66
C ASP A 456 2.15 1.17 4.94
N GLY A 457 3.07 0.22 5.05
CA GLY A 457 2.74 -1.18 5.31
C GLY A 457 2.26 -1.95 4.08
N ILE A 458 2.13 -1.33 2.89
CA ILE A 458 1.68 -2.01 1.67
C ILE A 458 2.57 -1.65 0.47
N GLU A 459 3.23 -2.66 -0.08
CA GLU A 459 4.09 -2.58 -1.26
C GLU A 459 3.44 -3.33 -2.42
N ARG A 460 3.38 -2.72 -3.61
CA ARG A 460 2.89 -3.36 -4.83
C ARG A 460 4.05 -3.87 -5.65
N VAL A 461 3.96 -5.13 -6.05
CA VAL A 461 4.83 -5.77 -7.03
C VAL A 461 4.06 -5.90 -8.34
N GLU A 462 4.51 -5.22 -9.39
CA GLU A 462 4.03 -5.45 -10.76
C GLU A 462 4.92 -6.48 -11.45
N TYR A 463 4.30 -7.44 -12.12
CA TYR A 463 5.00 -8.52 -12.81
C TYR A 463 4.26 -8.94 -14.09
N ALA A 464 4.94 -9.65 -14.97
CA ALA A 464 4.37 -10.28 -16.15
C ALA A 464 4.75 -11.76 -16.19
N ALA A 465 3.90 -12.59 -16.79
CA ALA A 465 4.12 -14.03 -16.92
C ALA A 465 3.99 -14.51 -18.38
N GLY A 466 4.69 -15.58 -18.73
CA GLY A 466 4.61 -16.21 -20.04
C GLY A 466 5.08 -15.29 -21.17
N GLU A 467 4.33 -15.21 -22.27
CA GLU A 467 4.70 -14.35 -23.40
C GLU A 467 4.76 -12.86 -23.02
N ALA A 468 3.93 -12.42 -22.08
CA ALA A 468 3.94 -11.03 -21.62
C ALA A 468 5.27 -10.67 -20.94
N ALA A 469 5.84 -11.62 -20.17
CA ALA A 469 7.17 -11.46 -19.58
C ALA A 469 8.25 -11.40 -20.67
N VAL A 470 8.17 -12.25 -21.70
CA VAL A 470 9.11 -12.25 -22.83
C VAL A 470 9.06 -10.92 -23.58
N ARG A 471 7.86 -10.41 -23.88
CA ARG A 471 7.67 -9.10 -24.53
C ARG A 471 8.29 -7.97 -23.70
N SER A 472 8.06 -7.97 -22.38
CA SER A 472 8.67 -6.97 -21.49
C SER A 472 10.21 -7.05 -21.47
N MET A 473 10.78 -8.25 -21.45
CA MET A 473 12.24 -8.43 -21.53
C MET A 473 12.81 -7.95 -22.87
N GLN A 474 12.11 -8.21 -23.98
CA GLN A 474 12.51 -7.73 -25.31
C GLN A 474 12.43 -6.21 -25.43
N GLU A 475 11.39 -5.59 -24.86
CA GLU A 475 11.24 -4.14 -24.79
C GLU A 475 12.39 -3.49 -24.01
N LEU A 476 12.71 -4.03 -22.82
CA LEU A 476 13.85 -3.56 -22.03
C LEU A 476 15.18 -3.69 -22.79
N SER A 477 15.39 -4.83 -23.46
CA SER A 477 16.58 -5.05 -24.30
C SER A 477 16.65 -4.07 -25.47
N SER A 478 15.51 -3.73 -26.06
CA SER A 478 15.41 -2.74 -27.15
C SER A 478 15.78 -1.34 -26.65
N LEU A 479 15.23 -0.92 -25.51
CA LEU A 479 15.56 0.38 -24.89
C LEU A 479 17.05 0.49 -24.54
N LEU A 480 17.63 -0.58 -23.99
CA LEU A 480 19.06 -0.63 -23.68
C LEU A 480 19.92 -0.50 -24.94
N THR A 481 19.56 -1.23 -26.00
CA THR A 481 20.29 -1.21 -27.28
C THR A 481 20.19 0.16 -27.95
N GLN A 482 18.99 0.73 -28.06
CA GLN A 482 18.78 2.07 -28.63
C GLN A 482 19.55 3.16 -27.87
N SER A 483 19.58 3.06 -26.53
CA SER A 483 20.33 4.01 -25.69
C SER A 483 21.84 3.89 -25.88
N ALA A 484 22.35 2.67 -26.02
CA ALA A 484 23.77 2.42 -26.28
C ALA A 484 24.18 2.90 -27.69
N ASP A 485 23.33 2.65 -28.70
CA ASP A 485 23.54 3.08 -30.07
C ASP A 485 23.55 4.60 -30.23
N ALA A 486 22.70 5.32 -29.48
CA ALA A 486 22.68 6.78 -29.46
C ALA A 486 24.02 7.38 -29.03
N LEU A 487 24.75 6.70 -28.13
CA LEU A 487 26.09 7.07 -27.70
C LEU A 487 27.20 6.33 -28.44
N ARG A 488 26.85 5.47 -29.40
CA ARG A 488 27.75 4.61 -30.19
C ARG A 488 28.67 3.75 -29.33
N VAL A 489 28.14 3.19 -28.25
CA VAL A 489 28.87 2.28 -27.34
C VAL A 489 28.15 0.94 -27.22
N ARG A 490 28.85 -0.07 -26.70
CA ARG A 490 28.21 -1.34 -26.33
C ARG A 490 27.37 -1.14 -25.05
N PRO A 491 26.27 -1.90 -24.86
CA PRO A 491 25.46 -1.83 -23.65
C PRO A 491 26.26 -1.93 -22.34
N GLU A 492 27.28 -2.78 -22.30
CA GLU A 492 28.19 -2.95 -21.14
C GLU A 492 28.92 -1.66 -20.75
N HIS A 493 29.18 -0.77 -21.72
CA HIS A 493 29.87 0.50 -21.53
C HIS A 493 28.91 1.68 -21.37
N LEU A 494 27.59 1.45 -21.44
CA LEU A 494 26.61 2.52 -21.36
C LEU A 494 26.68 3.27 -20.02
N PRO A 495 26.67 2.63 -18.83
CA PRO A 495 26.75 3.35 -17.56
C PRO A 495 27.99 4.25 -17.40
N PRO A 496 29.24 3.76 -17.57
CA PRO A 496 30.41 4.63 -17.44
C PRO A 496 30.47 5.72 -18.52
N THR A 497 29.92 5.47 -19.71
CA THR A 497 29.86 6.48 -20.78
C THR A 497 28.87 7.60 -20.44
N ILE A 498 27.70 7.27 -19.87
CA ILE A 498 26.73 8.26 -19.39
C ILE A 498 27.37 9.12 -18.30
N GLU A 499 28.02 8.51 -17.31
CA GLU A 499 28.64 9.23 -16.20
C GLU A 499 29.74 10.19 -16.68
N ARG A 500 30.59 9.73 -17.61
CA ARG A 500 31.61 10.56 -18.25
C ARG A 500 30.98 11.73 -19.01
N PHE A 501 30.04 11.47 -19.92
CA PHE A 501 29.42 12.54 -20.70
C PHE A 501 28.61 13.52 -19.84
N PHE A 502 27.95 13.05 -18.79
CA PHE A 502 27.22 13.92 -17.86
C PHE A 502 28.17 14.83 -17.07
N SER A 503 29.34 14.31 -16.68
CA SER A 503 30.38 15.11 -16.02
C SER A 503 30.99 16.14 -16.98
N GLU A 504 31.37 15.73 -18.18
CA GLU A 504 31.86 16.63 -19.24
C GLU A 504 30.81 17.72 -19.58
N TRP A 505 29.53 17.36 -19.68
CA TRP A 505 28.46 18.32 -19.92
C TRP A 505 28.33 19.37 -18.81
N LYS A 506 28.48 18.97 -17.54
CA LYS A 506 28.48 19.92 -16.40
C LYS A 506 29.70 20.84 -16.44
N GLU A 507 30.87 20.31 -16.79
CA GLU A 507 32.10 21.10 -16.91
C GLU A 507 32.00 22.11 -18.05
N LEU A 508 31.55 21.68 -19.23
CA LEU A 508 31.33 22.55 -20.37
C LEU A 508 30.29 23.64 -20.07
N LYS A 509 29.23 23.32 -19.30
CA LYS A 509 28.26 24.32 -18.84
C LYS A 509 28.92 25.37 -17.94
N LYS A 510 29.70 24.93 -16.95
CA LYS A 510 30.42 25.83 -16.03
C LYS A 510 31.44 26.70 -16.77
N GLU A 511 32.14 26.13 -17.74
CA GLU A 511 33.08 26.86 -18.59
C GLU A 511 32.35 27.89 -19.46
N ASN A 512 31.20 27.54 -20.04
CA ASN A 512 30.37 28.47 -20.82
C ASN A 512 29.89 29.65 -19.95
N ASP A 513 29.39 29.38 -18.74
CA ASP A 513 28.97 30.42 -17.80
C ASP A 513 30.14 31.34 -17.42
N LYS A 514 31.34 30.77 -17.23
CA LYS A 514 32.56 31.55 -16.99
C LYS A 514 32.97 32.39 -18.19
N LEU A 515 32.98 31.83 -19.40
CA LEU A 515 33.34 32.56 -20.62
C LEU A 515 32.36 33.71 -20.89
N ARG A 516 31.05 33.51 -20.64
CA ARG A 516 30.04 34.56 -20.70
C ARG A 516 30.31 35.67 -19.68
N SER A 517 30.67 35.28 -18.46
CA SER A 517 31.09 36.22 -17.41
C SER A 517 32.31 37.05 -17.85
N ASP A 518 33.36 36.39 -18.33
CA ASP A 518 34.60 37.05 -18.75
C ASP A 518 34.34 37.98 -19.97
N LEU A 519 33.44 37.58 -20.88
CA LEU A 519 32.99 38.41 -22.00
C LEU A 519 32.23 39.66 -21.52
N ALA A 520 31.32 39.51 -20.55
CA ALA A 520 30.59 40.62 -19.95
C ALA A 520 31.54 41.64 -19.32
N SER A 521 32.49 41.19 -18.49
CA SER A 521 33.47 42.08 -17.87
C SER A 521 34.40 42.75 -18.90
N SER A 522 34.79 42.03 -19.97
CA SER A 522 35.55 42.65 -21.07
C SER A 522 34.74 43.72 -21.81
N ARG A 523 33.43 43.52 -21.99
CA ARG A 523 32.53 44.51 -22.58
C ARG A 523 32.37 45.73 -21.68
N VAL A 524 32.25 45.55 -20.37
CA VAL A 524 32.22 46.65 -19.39
C VAL A 524 33.46 47.53 -19.53
N GLN A 525 34.65 46.94 -19.58
CA GLN A 525 35.90 47.70 -19.76
C GLN A 525 35.93 48.52 -21.06
N GLN A 526 35.42 47.96 -22.16
CA GLN A 526 35.31 48.67 -23.43
C GLN A 526 34.31 49.83 -23.34
N LEU A 527 33.14 49.59 -22.75
CA LEU A 527 32.10 50.61 -22.59
C LEU A 527 32.52 51.76 -21.68
N MET A 528 33.34 51.48 -20.65
CA MET A 528 33.93 52.52 -19.81
C MET A 528 34.97 53.38 -20.55
N GLN A 529 35.61 52.88 -21.62
CA GLN A 529 36.50 53.71 -22.45
C GLN A 529 35.72 54.65 -23.37
N ASP A 530 34.53 54.23 -23.79
CA ASP A 530 33.66 54.95 -24.71
C ASP A 530 32.59 55.80 -23.98
N CYS A 531 32.70 55.96 -22.64
CA CYS A 531 31.70 56.67 -21.84
C CYS A 531 31.78 58.21 -22.03
N GLU A 532 30.62 58.86 -22.13
CA GLU A 532 30.54 60.33 -22.18
C GLU A 532 30.36 60.90 -20.78
N ASN A 533 31.14 61.93 -20.42
CA ASN A 533 30.98 62.65 -19.14
C ASN A 533 30.03 63.84 -19.32
N VAL A 534 28.92 63.82 -18.59
CA VAL A 534 27.90 64.88 -18.57
C VAL A 534 27.77 65.39 -17.13
N GLU A 535 28.21 66.62 -16.89
CA GLU A 535 28.13 67.30 -15.58
C GLU A 535 28.70 66.48 -14.39
N GLY A 536 29.74 65.67 -14.63
CA GLY A 536 30.38 64.85 -13.59
C GLY A 536 29.81 63.45 -13.44
N VAL A 537 28.89 63.03 -14.32
CA VAL A 537 28.34 61.68 -14.40
C VAL A 537 28.76 61.04 -15.72
N HIS A 538 29.22 59.80 -15.68
CA HIS A 538 29.56 59.01 -16.86
C HIS A 538 28.32 58.27 -17.36
N VAL A 539 27.93 58.50 -18.61
CA VAL A 539 26.70 57.93 -19.22
C VAL A 539 27.08 56.99 -20.36
N ILE A 540 26.49 55.78 -20.36
CA ILE A 540 26.70 54.76 -21.41
C ILE A 540 25.35 54.31 -21.97
N ALA A 541 25.11 54.59 -23.26
CA ALA A 541 23.93 54.12 -23.98
C ALA A 541 24.35 53.36 -25.24
N THR A 542 24.33 52.02 -25.18
CA THR A 542 24.78 51.16 -26.28
C THR A 542 23.79 50.04 -26.59
N LEU A 543 23.77 49.60 -27.85
CA LEU A 543 23.08 48.39 -28.28
C LEU A 543 24.10 47.24 -28.31
N ILE A 544 23.94 46.25 -27.45
CA ILE A 544 24.82 45.08 -27.42
C ILE A 544 24.15 43.92 -28.16
N GLU A 545 24.53 43.72 -29.42
CA GLU A 545 24.02 42.62 -30.23
C GLU A 545 24.47 41.25 -29.70
N GLY A 546 23.52 40.30 -29.65
CA GLY A 546 23.76 38.91 -29.24
C GLY A 546 23.87 38.68 -27.73
N ALA A 547 23.74 39.72 -26.90
CA ALA A 547 23.70 39.58 -25.44
C ALA A 547 22.32 39.08 -24.98
N ASP A 548 22.30 38.12 -24.06
CA ASP A 548 21.07 37.69 -23.39
C ASP A 548 20.79 38.51 -22.12
N THR A 549 19.61 38.34 -21.53
CA THR A 549 19.19 39.11 -20.34
C THR A 549 20.13 38.92 -19.16
N GLY A 550 20.71 37.73 -18.99
CA GLY A 550 21.64 37.45 -17.90
C GLY A 550 22.95 38.22 -18.08
N GLU A 551 23.47 38.22 -19.30
CA GLU A 551 24.65 39.00 -19.66
C GLU A 551 24.42 40.50 -19.46
N LEU A 552 23.28 41.04 -19.91
CA LEU A 552 22.95 42.47 -19.75
C LEU A 552 22.80 42.87 -18.28
N MET A 553 22.13 42.05 -17.46
CA MET A 553 22.02 42.31 -16.01
C MET A 553 23.40 42.32 -15.33
N LYS A 554 24.31 41.44 -15.76
CA LYS A 554 25.66 41.40 -15.22
C LYS A 554 26.48 42.63 -15.63
N ILE A 555 26.44 43.02 -16.91
CA ILE A 555 27.09 44.24 -17.41
C ILE A 555 26.56 45.47 -16.66
N ALA A 556 25.24 45.60 -16.51
CA ALA A 556 24.63 46.69 -15.76
C ALA A 556 25.03 46.67 -14.27
N GLY A 557 25.07 45.48 -13.66
CA GLY A 557 25.51 45.30 -12.27
C GLY A 557 26.96 45.74 -12.07
N GLU A 558 27.88 45.34 -12.94
CA GLU A 558 29.30 45.73 -12.86
C GLU A 558 29.51 47.23 -13.16
N LEU A 559 28.77 47.83 -14.11
CA LEU A 559 28.86 49.27 -14.39
C LEU A 559 28.41 50.13 -13.20
N THR A 560 27.39 49.68 -12.47
CA THR A 560 26.83 50.36 -11.29
C THR A 560 27.67 50.20 -10.03
N GLU A 561 28.78 49.46 -10.05
CA GLU A 561 29.76 49.46 -8.97
C GLU A 561 30.56 50.77 -8.88
N ASN A 562 30.53 51.62 -9.91
CA ASN A 562 31.07 52.99 -9.85
C ASN A 562 29.95 53.99 -9.53
N ASP A 563 30.12 54.74 -8.44
CA ASP A 563 29.10 55.65 -7.89
C ASP A 563 28.71 56.82 -8.83
N ASP A 564 29.49 57.07 -9.89
CA ASP A 564 29.29 58.13 -10.87
C ASP A 564 28.91 57.62 -12.28
N MET A 565 28.54 56.34 -12.41
CA MET A 565 28.08 55.71 -13.67
C MET A 565 26.55 55.61 -13.71
N VAL A 566 25.95 56.00 -14.85
CA VAL A 566 24.50 55.91 -15.14
C VAL A 566 24.21 55.20 -16.44
#